data_AF-A0A959NI41-F1
#
_entry.id   AF-A0A959NI41-F1
#
_cell.length_a   1.000
_cell.length_b   1.000
_cell.length_c   1.000
_cell.angle_alpha   90.00
_cell.angle_beta   90.00
_cell.angle_gamma   90.00
#
_symmetry.space_group_name_H-M   'P 1'
#
loop_
_entity.id
_entity.type
_entity.pdbx_description
1 polymer ?
#
loop_
_entity_poly.entity_id
_entity_poly.type
_entity_poly.pdbx_seq_one_letter_code
_entity_poly.pdbx_strand_id
1 'polypeptide(L)' 'MVFHVPVLLKETSDLLLTNLSGTYFDGTLGFGGHTSFFLNQLNKNAKVIATDK' A
#
# COMPACT_ATOMS: atom_id res chain seq x y z
N MET A 1 0.93 23.46 -4.92
CA MET A 1 -0.15 22.45 -4.76
C MET A 1 0.28 21.52 -3.65
N VAL A 2 -0.57 21.30 -2.64
CA VAL A 2 -0.24 20.35 -1.55
C VAL A 2 -0.63 18.96 -2.04
N PHE A 3 0.34 18.06 -2.17
CA PHE A 3 0.06 16.65 -2.44
C PHE A 3 -0.48 16.00 -1.17
N HIS A 4 -1.49 15.13 -1.33
CA HIS A 4 -2.02 14.36 -0.22
C HIS A 4 -0.93 13.42 0.33
N VAL A 5 -0.73 13.47 1.65
CA VAL A 5 0.17 12.56 2.37
C VAL A 5 -0.69 11.50 3.04
N PRO A 6 -0.47 10.20 2.77
CA PRO A 6 -1.23 9.13 3.42
C PRO A 6 -1.02 9.14 4.94
N VAL A 7 -2.10 8.95 5.69
CA VAL A 7 -2.09 8.99 7.16
C VAL A 7 -1.44 7.71 7.70
N LEU A 8 -0.51 7.83 8.64
CA LEU A 8 0.22 6.70 9.25
C LEU A 8 0.91 5.78 8.21
N LEU A 9 1.48 6.38 7.16
CA LEU A 9 2.09 5.65 6.06
C LEU A 9 3.18 4.67 6.51
N LYS A 10 4.08 5.13 7.38
CA LYS A 10 5.26 4.36 7.79
C LYS A 10 4.87 3.22 8.71
N GLU A 11 4.09 3.52 9.73
CA GLU A 11 3.60 2.58 10.74
C GLU A 11 2.77 1.47 10.09
N THR A 12 1.85 1.83 9.19
CA THR A 12 1.02 0.86 8.46
C THR A 12 1.89 -0.05 7.59
N SER A 13 2.89 0.49 6.91
CA SER A 13 3.80 -0.31 6.07
C SER A 13 4.65 -1.26 6.90
N ASP A 14 5.22 -0.79 8.01
CA ASP A 14 6.09 -1.58 8.88
C ASP A 14 5.33 -2.73 9.55
N LEU A 15 4.03 -2.54 9.86
CA LEU A 15 3.19 -3.58 10.45
C LEU A 15 2.63 -4.58 9.42
N LEU A 16 2.26 -4.12 8.23
CA LEU A 16 1.55 -4.96 7.26
C LEU A 16 2.48 -5.67 6.27
N LEU A 17 3.60 -5.06 5.85
CA LEU A 17 4.50 -5.62 4.83
C LEU A 17 5.44 -6.69 5.41
N THR A 18 4.89 -7.85 5.76
CA THR A 18 5.65 -8.96 6.37
C THR A 18 6.34 -9.89 5.36
N ASN A 19 5.90 -9.88 4.10
CA ASN A 19 6.49 -10.65 3.00
C ASN A 19 6.59 -9.79 1.73
N LEU A 20 7.82 -9.46 1.31
CA LEU A 20 8.04 -8.61 0.13
C LEU A 20 7.57 -9.22 -1.20
N SER A 21 7.30 -10.53 -1.25
CA SER A 21 6.71 -11.22 -2.41
C SER A 21 5.28 -11.70 -2.14
N GLY A 22 4.64 -11.21 -1.07
CA GLY A 22 3.31 -11.60 -0.62
C GLY A 22 2.17 -11.06 -1.49
N THR A 23 0.95 -11.50 -1.16
CA THR A 23 -0.29 -10.93 -1.72
C THR A 23 -1.01 -10.15 -0.62
N TYR A 24 -1.31 -8.89 -0.90
CA TYR A 24 -1.95 -7.97 0.02
C TYR A 24 -3.30 -7.50 -0.52
N PHE A 25 -4.20 -7.15 0.39
CA PHE A 25 -5.50 -6.59 0.06
C PHE A 25 -5.62 -5.17 0.64
N ASP A 26 -5.81 -4.17 -0.21
CA ASP A 26 -6.13 -2.80 0.18
C ASP A 26 -7.66 -2.61 0.07
N GLY A 27 -8.33 -2.63 1.22
CA GLY A 27 -9.78 -2.50 1.31
C GLY A 27 -10.32 -1.08 1.12
N THR A 28 -9.43 -0.09 0.98
CA THR A 28 -9.76 1.34 1.00
C THR A 28 -8.85 2.10 0.04
N LEU A 29 -8.82 1.69 -1.25
CA LEU A 29 -7.87 2.20 -2.24
C LEU A 29 -7.78 3.74 -2.23
N GLY A 30 -8.93 4.42 -2.15
CA GLY A 30 -9.04 5.87 -2.18
C GLY A 30 -8.32 6.45 -3.40
N PHE A 31 -7.40 7.39 -3.16
CA PHE A 31 -6.52 7.92 -4.21
C PHE A 31 -5.22 7.11 -4.42
N GLY A 32 -5.10 5.93 -3.80
CA GLY A 32 -4.00 4.98 -4.02
C GLY A 32 -2.70 5.30 -3.27
N GLY A 33 -2.73 6.21 -2.29
CA GLY A 33 -1.53 6.66 -1.59
C GLY A 33 -0.77 5.54 -0.86
N HIS A 34 -1.48 4.71 -0.09
CA HIS A 34 -0.88 3.55 0.58
C HIS A 34 -0.48 2.45 -0.42
N THR A 35 -1.37 2.08 -1.34
CA THR A 35 -1.09 1.08 -2.38
C THR A 35 0.15 1.44 -3.19
N SER A 36 0.33 2.71 -3.61
CA SER A 36 1.50 3.14 -4.37
C SER A 36 2.79 3.01 -3.55
N PHE A 37 2.75 3.37 -2.26
CA PHE A 37 3.89 3.17 -1.38
C PHE A 37 4.24 1.68 -1.20
N PHE A 38 3.24 0.82 -0.98
CA PHE A 38 3.45 -0.62 -0.85
C PHE A 38 4.10 -1.21 -2.11
N LEU A 39 3.56 -0.89 -3.30
CA LEU A 39 4.12 -1.35 -4.56
C LEU A 39 5.58 -0.91 -4.78
N ASN A 40 5.99 0.24 -4.25
CA ASN A 40 7.38 0.70 -4.31
C ASN A 40 8.32 -0.07 -3.36
N GLN A 41 7.81 -0.71 -2.32
CA GLN A 41 8.58 -1.53 -1.37
C GLN A 41 8.59 -3.01 -1.76
N LEU A 42 7.56 -3.47 -2.47
CA LEU A 42 7.35 -4.88 -2.79
C LEU A 42 8.18 -5.36 -3.99
N ASN A 43 8.51 -6.64 -4.00
CA ASN A 43 9.19 -7.30 -5.11
C ASN A 43 8.26 -7.46 -6.33
N LYS A 44 8.86 -7.66 -7.51
CA LYS A 44 8.15 -7.86 -8.79
C LYS A 44 7.06 -8.95 -8.77
N ASN A 45 7.19 -9.96 -7.91
CA ASN A 45 6.26 -11.08 -7.83
C ASN A 45 5.11 -10.87 -6.82
N ALA A 46 5.16 -9.79 -6.03
CA ALA A 46 4.09 -9.46 -5.11
C ALA A 46 2.82 -9.01 -5.85
N LYS A 47 1.70 -9.08 -5.15
CA LYS A 47 0.41 -8.62 -5.67
C LYS A 47 -0.30 -7.76 -4.63
N VAL A 48 -0.89 -6.66 -5.09
CA VAL A 48 -1.84 -5.88 -4.28
C VAL A 48 -3.17 -5.91 -5.02
N ILE A 49 -4.20 -6.41 -4.37
CA ILE A 49 -5.59 -6.37 -4.85
C ILE A 49 -6.27 -5.27 -4.07
N ALA A 50 -6.89 -4.32 -4.74
CA ALA A 50 -7.47 -3.17 -4.09
C ALA A 50 -8.94 -2.98 -4.47
N THR A 51 -9.72 -2.45 -3.54
CA THR A 51 -11.12 -2.07 -3.76
C THR A 51 -11.42 -0.72 -3.11
N ASP A 52 -12.44 -0.06 -3.63
CA ASP A 52 -13.11 1.07 -3.01
C ASP A 52 -14.60 0.99 -3.37
N LYS A 53 -15.46 1.78 -2.72
CA LYS A 53 -16.92 1.74 -2.90
C LYS A 53 -17.37 2.32 -4.25
#